data_AF-A0A838MRE8-F1
#
_entry.id   AF-A0A838MRE8-F1
#
_cell.length_a   1.000
_cell.length_b   1.000
_cell.length_c   1.000
_cell.angle_alpha   90.00
_cell.angle_beta   90.00
_cell.angle_gamma   90.00
#
_symmetry.space_group_name_H-M   'P 1'
#
loop_
_entity.id
_entity.type
_entity.pdbx_description
1 polymer ?
#
loop_
_entity_poly.entity_id
_entity_poly.type
_entity_poly.pdbx_seq_one_letter_code
_entity_poly.pdbx_strand_id
1 'polypeptide(L)'
;MTNLKPGRIALAGAALVLGFAVVHTAMRDKGAGNRAPDSAASAAALADPLGQLEQAARDNPQEAAPWRALAAARFDMGHFAEAVTAYEKAAALAPGEAAVWSALGEARVMASRTDPLPAAAVDAFSKAAALDAKDPRARYFLAVKQDLGGDHQGAIAAWLALLADTPPGAPWEADLRRTIEQVGKIHKIEVASRLAGVKQPAAPAGQAPPVMAGAMAQGAMPPAGMPVAARAIPGPTAADLKAASAIPPSQQREMAEGMVARLEGKLKTNPANVDGWIMLMRSRVTLGQPDKAGAALKAASAANPGQAARIRAEAGVLGVK
;
A
#
# COMPACT_ATOMS: atom_id res chain seq x y z
N MET A 1 -37.34 -6.73 31.12
CA MET A 1 -37.26 -6.10 29.78
C MET A 1 -36.05 -5.19 29.77
N THR A 2 -34.97 -5.57 29.08
CA THR A 2 -33.74 -4.76 29.00
C THR A 2 -33.17 -4.89 27.59
N ASN A 3 -33.28 -3.84 26.80
CA ASN A 3 -32.80 -3.83 25.41
C ASN A 3 -31.28 -3.62 25.36
N LEU A 4 -30.52 -4.57 24.81
CA LEU A 4 -29.15 -4.34 24.40
C LEU A 4 -29.11 -3.85 22.95
N LYS A 5 -28.37 -2.77 22.70
CA LYS A 5 -28.11 -2.21 21.36
C LYS A 5 -27.10 -3.09 20.61
N PRO A 6 -27.24 -3.30 19.29
CA PRO A 6 -26.20 -3.97 18.50
C PRO A 6 -24.96 -3.07 18.38
N GLY A 7 -23.80 -3.61 18.79
CA GLY A 7 -22.53 -2.90 18.77
C GLY A 7 -21.67 -3.21 17.55
N ARG A 8 -21.15 -2.15 16.91
CA ARG A 8 -19.86 -2.05 16.20
C ARG A 8 -19.21 -3.37 15.77
N ILE A 9 -19.34 -3.71 14.49
CA ILE A 9 -18.41 -4.65 13.83
C ILE A 9 -17.17 -3.85 13.42
N ALA A 10 -16.01 -4.22 13.97
CA ALA A 10 -14.72 -3.66 13.59
C ALA A 10 -14.20 -4.31 12.29
N LEU A 11 -13.80 -3.49 11.33
CA LEU A 11 -13.13 -3.95 10.11
C LEU A 11 -11.67 -4.27 10.42
N ALA A 12 -11.34 -5.57 10.46
CA ALA A 12 -9.97 -6.06 10.51
C ALA A 12 -9.75 -7.02 9.34
N GLY A 13 -8.89 -6.64 8.38
CA GLY A 13 -8.48 -7.54 7.31
C GLY A 13 -8.08 -6.85 6.02
N ALA A 14 -6.77 -6.65 5.83
CA ALA A 14 -6.01 -7.18 4.68
C ALA A 14 -4.59 -6.61 4.68
N ALA A 15 -3.59 -7.47 4.87
CA ALA A 15 -2.21 -7.16 4.53
C ALA A 15 -1.56 -8.44 3.99
N LEU A 16 -1.07 -8.38 2.74
CA LEU A 16 0.16 -9.03 2.23
C LEU A 16 0.12 -9.17 0.70
N VAL A 17 1.00 -8.45 0.00
CA VAL A 17 1.44 -8.80 -1.36
C VAL A 17 2.96 -8.57 -1.47
N LEU A 18 3.71 -9.67 -1.48
CA LEU A 18 5.06 -9.82 -2.03
C LEU A 18 5.07 -11.24 -2.62
N GLY A 19 5.42 -11.53 -3.87
CA GLY A 19 6.32 -10.84 -4.79
C GLY A 19 7.45 -11.83 -5.15
N PHE A 20 7.64 -12.17 -6.43
CA PHE A 20 8.84 -12.89 -6.92
C PHE A 20 8.88 -13.00 -8.45
N ALA A 21 9.99 -12.59 -9.07
CA ALA A 21 10.44 -13.09 -10.38
C ALA A 21 11.91 -12.70 -10.63
N VAL A 22 12.83 -13.66 -10.51
CA VAL A 22 14.14 -13.65 -11.18
C VAL A 22 14.40 -15.07 -11.66
N VAL A 23 14.64 -15.24 -12.96
CA VAL A 23 15.08 -16.51 -13.56
C VAL A 23 16.52 -16.35 -14.06
N HIS A 24 17.29 -17.41 -13.88
CA HIS A 24 18.74 -17.45 -13.97
C HIS A 24 19.21 -17.99 -15.33
N THR A 25 20.15 -17.31 -15.98
CA THR A 25 21.06 -17.93 -16.97
C THR A 25 22.48 -17.43 -16.78
N ALA A 26 23.41 -18.34 -16.50
CA ALA A 26 24.83 -18.03 -16.38
C ALA A 26 25.68 -19.03 -17.18
N MET A 27 26.36 -18.53 -18.21
CA MET A 27 27.57 -19.09 -18.81
C MET A 27 28.42 -17.86 -19.17
N ARG A 28 29.34 -17.39 -18.32
CA ARG A 28 30.62 -18.01 -17.93
C ARG A 28 31.58 -18.15 -19.12
N ASP A 29 32.36 -17.10 -19.32
CA ASP A 29 33.69 -17.24 -19.92
C ASP A 29 34.76 -16.77 -18.91
N LYS A 30 35.99 -17.30 -19.04
CA LYS A 30 37.05 -17.19 -18.02
C LYS A 30 38.06 -16.08 -18.37
N GLY A 31 38.46 -15.26 -17.40
CA GLY A 31 39.60 -14.34 -17.56
C GLY A 31 40.09 -13.75 -16.24
N ALA A 32 41.36 -14.01 -15.89
CA ALA A 32 42.02 -13.65 -14.64
C ALA A 32 42.19 -12.15 -14.39
N GLY A 33 42.35 -11.73 -13.12
CA GLY A 33 42.90 -10.41 -12.76
C GLY A 33 42.63 -9.98 -11.32
N ASN A 34 43.67 -9.84 -10.50
CA ASN A 34 43.57 -9.49 -9.07
C ASN A 34 43.41 -7.96 -8.85
N ARG A 35 42.29 -7.54 -8.23
CA ARG A 35 41.94 -6.24 -7.59
C ARG A 35 40.47 -6.34 -7.15
N ALA A 36 39.97 -5.70 -6.09
CA ALA A 36 40.55 -5.03 -4.92
C ALA A 36 39.47 -5.06 -3.78
N PRO A 37 39.78 -4.78 -2.49
CA PRO A 37 38.81 -4.95 -1.40
C PRO A 37 37.54 -4.08 -1.46
N ASP A 38 37.57 -2.99 -2.23
CA ASP A 38 36.52 -1.95 -2.21
C ASP A 38 35.25 -2.31 -3.00
N SER A 39 35.28 -3.32 -3.87
CA SER A 39 34.15 -3.64 -4.76
C SER A 39 32.96 -4.24 -4.02
N ALA A 40 33.17 -4.97 -2.92
CA ALA A 40 32.08 -5.58 -2.14
C ALA A 40 31.28 -4.53 -1.35
N ALA A 41 31.96 -3.52 -0.77
CA ALA A 41 31.29 -2.41 -0.09
C ALA A 41 30.54 -1.52 -1.08
N SER A 42 31.12 -1.26 -2.25
CA SER A 42 30.45 -0.52 -3.34
C SER A 42 29.24 -1.29 -3.91
N ALA A 43 29.34 -2.61 -4.12
CA ALA A 43 28.23 -3.43 -4.58
C ALA A 43 27.12 -3.59 -3.53
N ALA A 44 27.46 -3.61 -2.23
CA ALA A 44 26.48 -3.60 -1.14
C ALA A 44 25.78 -2.24 -1.01
N ALA A 45 26.50 -1.13 -1.18
CA ALA A 45 25.90 0.20 -1.26
C ALA A 45 24.91 0.31 -2.43
N LEU A 46 25.22 -0.30 -3.58
CA LEU A 46 24.32 -0.42 -4.73
C LEU A 46 23.11 -1.35 -4.50
N ALA A 47 23.08 -2.12 -3.41
CA ALA A 47 22.03 -3.08 -3.08
C ALA A 47 21.02 -2.60 -2.01
N ASP A 48 21.27 -1.47 -1.34
CA ASP A 48 20.32 -0.84 -0.40
C ASP A 48 19.89 0.56 -0.89
N PRO A 49 18.77 0.66 -1.64
CA PRO A 49 18.24 1.94 -2.09
C PRO A 49 17.82 2.88 -0.96
N LEU A 50 17.44 2.36 0.21
CA LEU A 50 17.05 3.19 1.35
C LEU A 50 18.30 3.80 2.00
N GLY A 51 19.34 2.99 2.23
CA GLY A 51 20.64 3.45 2.73
C GLY A 51 21.27 4.53 1.85
N GLN A 52 21.15 4.43 0.52
CA GLN A 52 21.57 5.49 -0.41
C GLN A 52 20.78 6.79 -0.22
N LEU A 53 19.46 6.71 -0.10
CA LEU A 53 18.60 7.89 0.10
C LEU A 53 18.82 8.55 1.47
N GLU A 54 19.07 7.76 2.51
CA GLU A 54 19.48 8.28 3.81
C GLU A 54 20.83 8.99 3.73
N GLN A 55 21.80 8.42 3.02
CA GLN A 55 23.12 9.03 2.85
C GLN A 55 23.02 10.34 2.07
N ALA A 56 22.27 10.36 0.96
CA ALA A 56 22.02 11.58 0.19
C ALA A 56 21.35 12.69 1.02
N ALA A 57 20.45 12.34 1.94
CA ALA A 57 19.82 13.30 2.87
C ALA A 57 20.77 13.79 3.98
N ARG A 58 21.74 12.96 4.42
CA ARG A 58 22.80 13.36 5.36
C ARG A 58 23.82 14.29 4.71
N ASP A 59 24.22 13.99 3.48
CA ASP A 59 25.24 14.75 2.73
C ASP A 59 24.70 16.11 2.27
N ASN A 60 23.38 16.21 2.04
CA ASN A 60 22.71 17.44 1.56
C ASN A 60 21.59 17.88 2.53
N PRO A 61 21.90 18.22 3.80
CA PRO A 61 20.91 18.39 4.87
C PRO A 61 20.07 19.68 4.75
N GLN A 62 20.40 20.55 3.80
CA GLN A 62 19.69 21.81 3.50
C GLN A 62 18.94 21.79 2.16
N GLU A 63 18.97 20.69 1.40
CA GLU A 63 18.23 20.55 0.15
C GLU A 63 16.95 19.76 0.35
N ALA A 64 15.80 20.26 -0.11
CA ALA A 64 14.53 19.54 0.07
C ALA A 64 14.47 18.22 -0.72
N ALA A 65 15.13 18.14 -1.88
CA ALA A 65 14.95 17.02 -2.82
C ALA A 65 15.37 15.64 -2.24
N PRO A 66 16.53 15.48 -1.60
CA PRO A 66 16.91 14.22 -0.93
C PRO A 66 15.94 13.82 0.18
N TRP A 67 15.47 14.77 1.00
CA TRP A 67 14.49 14.49 2.06
C TRP A 67 13.14 14.04 1.50
N ARG A 68 12.66 14.63 0.40
CA ARG A 68 11.43 14.15 -0.30
C ARG A 68 11.60 12.73 -0.83
N ALA A 69 12.74 12.42 -1.44
CA ALA A 69 12.99 11.10 -2.03
C ALA A 69 13.08 10.01 -0.95
N LEU A 70 13.78 10.29 0.16
CA LEU A 70 13.80 9.44 1.34
C LEU A 70 12.40 9.25 1.95
N ALA A 71 11.61 10.32 2.04
CA ALA A 71 10.25 10.27 2.55
C ALA A 71 9.32 9.42 1.68
N ALA A 72 9.41 9.57 0.35
CA ALA A 72 8.65 8.77 -0.60
C ALA A 72 9.00 7.27 -0.51
N ALA A 73 10.29 6.94 -0.49
CA ALA A 73 10.73 5.54 -0.34
C ALA A 73 10.26 4.91 0.98
N ARG A 74 10.36 5.64 2.10
CA ARG A 74 9.82 5.18 3.40
C ARG A 74 8.31 5.02 3.36
N PHE A 75 7.59 5.94 2.71
CA PHE A 75 6.14 5.85 2.54
C PHE A 75 5.74 4.61 1.73
N ASP A 76 6.40 4.35 0.60
CA ASP A 76 6.14 3.17 -0.25
C ASP A 76 6.47 1.85 0.46
N MET A 77 7.42 1.86 1.40
CA MET A 77 7.73 0.72 2.29
C MET A 77 6.75 0.55 3.47
N GLY A 78 5.79 1.47 3.65
CA GLY A 78 4.85 1.48 4.77
C GLY A 78 5.41 2.04 6.09
N HIS A 79 6.62 2.62 6.06
CA HIS A 79 7.29 3.24 7.20
C HIS A 79 6.76 4.68 7.40
N PHE A 80 5.44 4.81 7.57
CA PHE A 80 4.73 6.09 7.49
C PHE A 80 5.22 7.11 8.52
N ALA A 81 5.59 6.69 9.73
CA ALA A 81 6.12 7.59 10.75
C ALA A 81 7.48 8.19 10.35
N GLU A 82 8.40 7.38 9.85
CA GLU A 82 9.70 7.88 9.35
C GLU A 82 9.58 8.67 8.05
N ALA A 83 8.53 8.43 7.25
CA ALA A 83 8.16 9.22 6.10
C ALA A 83 7.64 10.61 6.49
N VAL A 84 6.79 10.72 7.53
CA VAL A 84 6.35 12.02 8.08
C VAL A 84 7.55 12.87 8.46
N THR A 85 8.50 12.35 9.25
CA THR A 85 9.69 13.10 9.68
C THR A 85 10.52 13.62 8.49
N ALA A 86 10.70 12.80 7.45
CA ALA A 86 11.45 13.20 6.26
C ALA A 86 10.67 14.21 5.39
N TYR A 87 9.35 14.07 5.26
CA TYR A 87 8.50 15.06 4.57
C TYR A 87 8.40 16.39 5.33
N GLU A 88 8.42 16.40 6.67
CA GLU A 88 8.47 17.63 7.48
C GLU A 88 9.76 18.40 7.24
N LYS A 89 10.90 17.70 7.20
CA LYS A 89 12.20 18.28 6.86
C LYS A 89 12.22 18.82 5.42
N ALA A 90 11.64 18.11 4.47
CA ALA A 90 11.48 18.60 3.09
C ALA A 90 10.57 19.84 3.01
N ALA A 91 9.42 19.85 3.69
CA ALA A 91 8.46 20.95 3.70
C ALA A 91 9.02 22.22 4.36
N ALA A 92 9.87 22.06 5.38
CA ALA A 92 10.60 23.17 6.00
C ALA A 92 11.65 23.80 5.08
N LEU A 93 12.29 23.00 4.23
CA LEU A 93 13.31 23.44 3.27
C LEU A 93 12.71 24.02 1.97
N ALA A 94 11.56 23.49 1.53
CA ALA A 94 10.83 23.94 0.34
C ALA A 94 9.35 24.26 0.67
N PRO A 95 9.06 25.31 1.45
CA PRO A 95 7.71 25.62 1.92
C PRO A 95 6.72 26.03 0.81
N GLY A 96 7.20 26.27 -0.41
CA GLY A 96 6.40 26.58 -1.60
C GLY A 96 5.99 25.35 -2.44
N GLU A 97 6.50 24.15 -2.17
CA GLU A 97 6.16 22.96 -2.96
C GLU A 97 4.85 22.31 -2.49
N ALA A 98 3.74 22.58 -3.20
CA ALA A 98 2.42 22.02 -2.91
C ALA A 98 2.41 20.49 -2.74
N ALA A 99 3.11 19.78 -3.64
CA ALA A 99 3.19 18.32 -3.66
C ALA A 99 3.85 17.73 -2.39
N VAL A 100 4.76 18.46 -1.73
CA VAL A 100 5.40 18.04 -0.48
C VAL A 100 4.43 18.14 0.68
N TRP A 101 3.69 19.25 0.74
CA TRP A 101 2.64 19.45 1.74
C TRP A 101 1.51 18.43 1.59
N SER A 102 1.10 18.12 0.36
CA SER A 102 0.07 17.11 0.14
C SER A 102 0.59 15.72 0.53
N ALA A 103 1.81 15.34 0.13
CA ALA A 103 2.43 14.06 0.53
C ALA A 103 2.63 13.94 2.05
N LEU A 104 3.01 15.02 2.74
CA LEU A 104 3.10 15.08 4.19
C LEU A 104 1.74 14.83 4.87
N GLY A 105 0.68 15.46 4.36
CA GLY A 105 -0.68 15.23 4.86
C GLY A 105 -1.08 13.76 4.74
N GLU A 106 -0.77 13.12 3.62
CA GLU A 106 -1.04 11.71 3.39
C GLU A 106 -0.21 10.79 4.31
N ALA A 107 1.09 11.06 4.47
CA ALA A 107 1.94 10.34 5.42
C ALA A 107 1.39 10.42 6.85
N ARG A 108 0.84 11.58 7.25
CA ARG A 108 0.17 11.77 8.55
C ARG A 108 -1.15 10.99 8.66
N VAL A 109 -1.94 10.88 7.58
CA VAL A 109 -3.12 9.98 7.55
C VAL A 109 -2.69 8.52 7.73
N MET A 110 -1.72 8.05 6.96
CA MET A 110 -1.29 6.64 6.97
C MET A 110 -0.55 6.25 8.27
N ALA A 111 0.12 7.19 8.94
CA ALA A 111 0.73 6.99 10.25
C ALA A 111 -0.29 6.98 11.41
N SER A 112 -1.50 7.50 11.20
CA SER A 112 -2.54 7.57 12.23
C SER A 112 -3.18 6.21 12.49
N ARG A 113 -3.31 5.86 13.78
CA ARG A 113 -3.94 4.60 14.22
C ARG A 113 -5.39 4.75 14.66
N THR A 114 -5.86 5.98 14.88
CA THR A 114 -7.10 6.28 15.62
C THR A 114 -7.99 7.31 14.94
N ASP A 115 -7.39 8.24 14.20
CA ASP A 115 -8.10 9.32 13.49
C ASP A 115 -7.93 9.11 11.97
N PRO A 116 -9.00 8.90 11.20
CA PRO A 116 -8.90 8.70 9.74
C PRO A 116 -8.44 9.96 8.99
N LEU A 117 -8.50 11.15 9.60
CA LEU A 117 -8.01 12.38 9.00
C LEU A 117 -7.52 13.38 10.08
N PRO A 118 -6.31 13.17 10.62
CA PRO A 118 -5.77 14.01 11.70
C PRO A 118 -5.73 15.50 11.35
N ALA A 119 -5.94 16.37 12.33
CA ALA A 119 -5.86 17.83 12.13
C ALA A 119 -4.54 18.27 11.44
N ALA A 120 -3.40 17.73 11.87
CA ALA A 120 -2.11 18.00 11.25
C ALA A 120 -2.00 17.50 9.78
N ALA A 121 -2.80 16.53 9.36
CA ALA A 121 -2.92 16.15 7.96
C ALA A 121 -3.77 17.17 7.18
N VAL A 122 -4.91 17.58 7.75
CA VAL A 122 -5.78 18.64 7.20
C VAL A 122 -5.01 19.94 6.98
N ASP A 123 -4.17 20.35 7.93
CA ASP A 123 -3.35 21.56 7.80
C ASP A 123 -2.39 21.46 6.62
N ALA A 124 -1.77 20.30 6.42
CA ALA A 124 -0.85 20.05 5.31
C ALA A 124 -1.58 20.02 3.95
N PHE A 125 -2.76 19.39 3.85
CA PHE A 125 -3.60 19.46 2.65
C PHE A 125 -4.11 20.87 2.36
N SER A 126 -4.47 21.63 3.40
CA SER A 126 -4.91 23.03 3.26
C SER A 126 -3.75 23.92 2.77
N LYS A 127 -2.54 23.68 3.27
CA LYS A 127 -1.32 24.35 2.81
C LYS A 127 -0.98 24.01 1.36
N ALA A 128 -1.13 22.74 0.96
CA ALA A 128 -0.96 22.31 -0.43
C ALA A 128 -1.99 22.98 -1.35
N ALA A 129 -3.28 22.97 -1.01
CA ALA A 129 -4.34 23.61 -1.79
C ALA A 129 -4.20 25.14 -1.90
N ALA A 130 -3.56 25.78 -0.92
CA ALA A 130 -3.24 27.21 -0.97
C ALA A 130 -2.03 27.54 -1.87
N LEU A 131 -1.16 26.56 -2.15
CA LEU A 131 -0.02 26.68 -3.06
C LEU A 131 -0.37 26.27 -4.49
N ASP A 132 -1.14 25.18 -4.63
CA ASP A 132 -1.74 24.72 -5.88
C ASP A 132 -3.18 24.25 -5.63
N ALA A 133 -4.15 25.08 -6.02
CA ALA A 133 -5.58 24.77 -5.91
C ALA A 133 -6.01 23.57 -6.79
N LYS A 134 -5.15 23.07 -7.70
CA LYS A 134 -5.39 21.89 -8.51
C LYS A 134 -4.71 20.62 -7.99
N ASP A 135 -3.91 20.66 -6.92
CA ASP A 135 -3.25 19.47 -6.35
C ASP A 135 -4.30 18.38 -6.06
N PRO A 136 -4.25 17.22 -6.76
CA PRO A 136 -5.32 16.23 -6.71
C PRO A 136 -5.40 15.52 -5.36
N ARG A 137 -4.28 15.40 -4.65
CA ARG A 137 -4.20 14.79 -3.31
C ARG A 137 -4.86 15.67 -2.26
N ALA A 138 -4.54 16.97 -2.26
CA ALA A 138 -5.16 17.96 -1.40
C ALA A 138 -6.66 18.04 -1.65
N ARG A 139 -7.09 18.12 -2.91
CA ARG A 139 -8.52 18.13 -3.29
C ARG A 139 -9.25 16.88 -2.82
N TYR A 140 -8.65 15.69 -2.97
CA TYR A 140 -9.25 14.44 -2.50
C TYR A 140 -9.49 14.45 -0.98
N PHE A 141 -8.46 14.77 -0.18
CA PHE A 141 -8.56 14.72 1.27
C PHE A 141 -9.34 15.88 1.89
N LEU A 142 -9.39 17.05 1.25
CA LEU A 142 -10.28 18.15 1.68
C LEU A 142 -11.76 17.81 1.41
N ALA A 143 -12.06 16.99 0.41
CA ALA A 143 -13.40 16.40 0.24
C ALA A 143 -13.68 15.27 1.27
N VAL A 144 -12.67 14.45 1.64
CA VAL A 144 -12.80 13.52 2.79
C VAL A 144 -13.11 14.30 4.09
N LYS A 145 -12.52 15.48 4.31
CA LYS A 145 -12.85 16.35 5.45
C LYS A 145 -14.32 16.80 5.43
N GLN A 146 -14.87 17.12 4.26
CA GLN A 146 -16.29 17.48 4.12
C GLN A 146 -17.19 16.29 4.47
N ASP A 147 -16.86 15.10 3.97
CA ASP A 147 -17.59 13.85 4.22
C ASP A 147 -17.60 13.48 5.72
N LEU A 148 -16.43 13.49 6.37
CA LEU A 148 -16.29 13.26 7.81
C LEU A 148 -16.99 14.35 8.65
N GLY A 149 -17.12 15.56 8.11
CA GLY A 149 -17.89 16.66 8.70
C GLY A 149 -19.40 16.57 8.50
N GLY A 150 -19.91 15.59 7.75
CA GLY A 150 -21.33 15.40 7.44
C GLY A 150 -21.81 16.09 6.16
N ASP A 151 -20.96 16.84 5.45
CA ASP A 151 -21.27 17.43 4.15
C ASP A 151 -20.97 16.44 3.01
N HIS A 152 -21.71 15.34 3.01
CA HIS A 152 -21.60 14.28 2.00
C HIS A 152 -21.92 14.77 0.59
N GLN A 153 -22.79 15.78 0.44
CA GLN A 153 -23.13 16.38 -0.85
C GLN A 153 -22.00 17.26 -1.39
N GLY A 154 -21.40 18.09 -0.54
CA GLY A 154 -20.20 18.86 -0.86
C GLY A 154 -19.02 17.97 -1.21
N ALA A 155 -18.77 16.92 -0.41
CA ALA A 155 -17.72 15.94 -0.68
C ALA A 155 -17.86 15.27 -2.06
N ILE A 156 -19.08 14.77 -2.37
CA ILE A 156 -19.39 14.20 -3.69
C ILE A 156 -19.22 15.23 -4.81
N ALA A 157 -19.64 16.49 -4.61
CA ALA A 157 -19.45 17.54 -5.61
C ALA A 157 -17.97 17.86 -5.84
N ALA A 158 -17.16 17.91 -4.79
CA ALA A 158 -15.73 18.16 -4.84
C ALA A 158 -14.96 16.99 -5.52
N TRP A 159 -15.30 15.74 -5.21
CA TRP A 159 -14.74 14.56 -5.88
C TRP A 159 -15.17 14.48 -7.35
N LEU A 160 -16.41 14.83 -7.70
CA LEU A 160 -16.85 14.92 -9.10
C LEU A 160 -16.08 16.00 -9.88
N ALA A 161 -15.80 17.15 -9.26
CA ALA A 161 -14.96 18.18 -9.86
C ALA A 161 -13.50 17.72 -10.05
N LEU A 162 -12.95 17.01 -9.06
CA LEU A 162 -11.63 16.37 -9.19
C LEU A 162 -11.61 15.32 -10.30
N LEU A 163 -12.68 14.54 -10.45
CA LEU A 163 -12.82 13.54 -11.51
C LEU A 163 -12.95 14.18 -12.90
N ALA A 164 -13.58 15.35 -13.01
CA ALA A 164 -13.67 16.12 -14.25
C ALA A 164 -12.30 16.67 -14.69
N ASP A 165 -11.47 17.10 -13.75
CA ASP A 165 -10.08 17.53 -14.02
C ASP A 165 -9.09 16.37 -14.18
N THR A 166 -9.49 15.13 -13.87
CA THR A 166 -8.64 13.94 -13.96
C THR A 166 -8.54 13.47 -15.42
N PRO A 167 -7.31 13.29 -15.98
CA PRO A 167 -7.14 12.72 -17.31
C PRO A 167 -7.73 11.30 -17.43
N PRO A 168 -8.40 10.94 -18.54
CA PRO A 168 -8.94 9.60 -18.73
C PRO A 168 -7.87 8.52 -18.63
N GLY A 169 -8.15 7.45 -17.88
CA GLY A 169 -7.21 6.35 -17.69
C GLY A 169 -6.09 6.66 -16.68
N ALA A 170 -6.18 7.76 -15.94
CA ALA A 170 -5.34 8.00 -14.77
C ALA A 170 -5.48 6.84 -13.76
N PRO A 171 -4.38 6.31 -13.18
CA PRO A 171 -4.41 5.11 -12.32
C PRO A 171 -5.34 5.13 -11.11
N TRP A 172 -5.81 6.32 -10.69
CA TRP A 172 -6.71 6.53 -9.56
C TRP A 172 -8.17 6.79 -9.94
N GLU A 173 -8.47 6.94 -11.23
CA GLU A 173 -9.77 7.38 -11.72
C GLU A 173 -10.89 6.42 -11.27
N ALA A 174 -10.63 5.10 -11.39
CA ALA A 174 -11.55 4.05 -10.99
C ALA A 174 -11.82 4.04 -9.48
N ASP A 175 -10.81 4.34 -8.66
CA ASP A 175 -10.98 4.40 -7.21
C ASP A 175 -11.75 5.66 -6.78
N LEU A 176 -11.48 6.82 -7.40
CA LEU A 176 -12.23 8.05 -7.16
C LEU A 176 -13.71 7.89 -7.50
N ARG A 177 -14.03 7.24 -8.63
CA ARG A 177 -15.40 6.85 -8.98
C ARG A 177 -16.02 5.95 -7.92
N ARG A 178 -15.30 4.91 -7.46
CA ARG A 178 -15.76 3.99 -6.40
C ARG A 178 -16.04 4.72 -5.07
N THR A 179 -15.21 5.68 -4.66
CA THR A 179 -15.44 6.49 -3.46
C THR A 179 -16.74 7.29 -3.57
N ILE A 180 -16.98 7.95 -4.72
CA ILE A 180 -18.23 8.68 -4.99
C ILE A 180 -19.45 7.74 -4.91
N GLU A 181 -19.37 6.56 -5.53
CA GLU A 181 -20.43 5.55 -5.48
C GLU A 181 -20.68 5.01 -4.07
N GLN A 182 -19.62 4.76 -3.30
CA GLN A 182 -19.71 4.23 -1.94
C GLN A 182 -20.34 5.24 -0.98
N VAL A 183 -19.88 6.49 -0.98
CA VAL A 183 -20.47 7.56 -0.15
C VAL A 183 -21.91 7.84 -0.59
N GLY A 184 -22.16 7.88 -1.91
CA GLY A 184 -23.51 7.97 -2.46
C GLY A 184 -24.44 6.88 -1.93
N LYS A 185 -23.99 5.62 -1.95
CA LYS A 185 -24.75 4.47 -1.43
C LYS A 185 -24.99 4.53 0.08
N ILE A 186 -23.98 4.89 0.88
CA ILE A 186 -24.08 4.96 2.35
C ILE A 186 -25.08 6.05 2.77
N HIS A 187 -25.01 7.22 2.13
CA HIS A 187 -25.80 8.40 2.48
C HIS A 187 -27.07 8.58 1.64
N LYS A 188 -27.40 7.60 0.77
CA LYS A 188 -28.57 7.57 -0.13
C LYS A 188 -28.64 8.79 -1.07
N ILE A 189 -27.49 9.18 -1.60
CA ILE A 189 -27.33 10.28 -2.55
C ILE A 189 -27.22 9.70 -3.97
N GLU A 190 -28.06 10.18 -4.88
CA GLU A 190 -27.98 9.82 -6.29
C GLU A 190 -26.70 10.36 -6.96
N VAL A 191 -25.90 9.45 -7.51
CA VAL A 191 -24.60 9.76 -8.13
C VAL A 191 -24.42 9.15 -9.52
N ALA A 192 -25.21 8.16 -9.93
CA ALA A 192 -25.01 7.44 -11.19
C ALA A 192 -25.10 8.39 -12.40
N SER A 193 -26.19 9.18 -12.48
CA SER A 193 -26.37 10.19 -13.54
C SER A 193 -25.33 11.31 -13.48
N ARG A 194 -24.82 11.64 -12.28
CA ARG A 194 -23.77 12.66 -12.09
C ARG A 194 -22.43 12.16 -12.64
N LEU A 195 -22.06 10.91 -12.32
CA LEU A 195 -20.84 10.23 -12.79
C LEU A 195 -20.84 10.00 -14.30
N ALA A 196 -21.99 9.64 -14.88
CA ALA A 196 -22.16 9.49 -16.33
C ALA A 196 -22.06 10.84 -17.07
N GLY A 197 -22.42 11.95 -16.42
CA GLY A 197 -22.32 13.30 -16.97
C GLY A 197 -20.93 13.95 -16.86
N VAL A 198 -19.95 13.32 -16.20
CA VAL A 198 -18.60 13.90 -16.04
C VAL A 198 -17.87 13.90 -17.37
N LYS A 199 -17.64 15.10 -17.92
CA LYS A 199 -16.76 15.32 -19.07
C LYS A 199 -15.33 15.53 -18.59
N GLN A 200 -14.48 14.55 -18.85
CA GLN A 200 -13.03 14.65 -18.66
C GLN A 200 -12.36 15.37 -19.84
N PRO A 201 -11.16 15.94 -19.65
CA PRO A 201 -10.35 16.40 -20.78
C PRO A 201 -10.07 15.25 -21.74
N ALA A 202 -9.96 15.55 -23.04
CA ALA A 202 -9.59 14.53 -24.01
C ALA A 202 -8.23 13.92 -23.66
N ALA A 203 -8.12 12.59 -23.71
CA ALA A 203 -6.85 11.91 -23.50
C ALA A 203 -5.82 12.41 -24.54
N PRO A 204 -4.57 12.69 -24.16
CA PRO A 204 -3.53 13.10 -25.11
C PRO A 204 -3.31 11.98 -26.14
N ALA A 205 -3.58 12.31 -27.41
CA ALA A 205 -3.47 11.35 -28.50
C ALA A 205 -2.04 10.78 -28.57
N GLY A 206 -1.91 9.46 -28.47
CA GLY A 206 -0.62 8.75 -28.59
C GLY A 206 0.01 8.29 -27.27
N GLN A 207 -0.55 8.61 -26.11
CA GLN A 207 -0.11 8.02 -24.83
C GLN A 207 -1.18 7.06 -24.29
N ALA A 208 -0.97 5.76 -24.52
CA ALA A 208 -1.68 4.73 -23.75
C ALA A 208 -1.35 4.92 -22.25
N PRO A 209 -2.30 4.67 -21.33
CA PRO A 209 -1.99 4.73 -19.90
C PRO A 209 -0.83 3.78 -19.62
N PRO A 210 0.22 4.21 -18.90
CA PRO A 210 1.34 3.34 -18.61
C PRO A 210 0.83 2.17 -17.76
N VAL A 211 0.76 0.99 -18.38
CA VAL A 211 0.64 -0.26 -17.62
C VAL A 211 1.77 -0.26 -16.60
N MET A 212 1.45 -0.45 -15.32
CA MET A 212 2.44 -0.38 -14.22
C MET A 212 3.66 -1.30 -14.46
N ALA A 213 3.49 -2.37 -15.24
CA ALA A 213 4.56 -3.24 -15.73
C ALA A 213 5.66 -2.53 -16.55
N GLY A 214 5.34 -1.46 -17.28
CA GLY A 214 6.28 -0.74 -18.15
C GLY A 214 7.06 0.39 -17.45
N ALA A 215 6.41 1.14 -16.55
CA ALA A 215 7.06 2.24 -15.84
C ALA A 215 8.15 1.77 -14.86
N MET A 216 7.92 0.63 -14.21
CA MET A 216 8.87 -0.03 -13.30
C MET A 216 10.17 -0.46 -14.01
N ALA A 217 10.15 -0.66 -15.33
CA ALA A 217 11.30 -1.10 -16.11
C ALA A 217 12.32 0.02 -16.43
N GLN A 218 12.00 1.28 -16.13
CA GLN A 218 12.83 2.44 -16.47
C GLN A 218 13.33 3.24 -15.25
N GLY A 219 13.09 2.75 -14.02
CA GLY A 219 13.48 3.46 -12.80
C GLY A 219 12.73 4.78 -12.54
N ALA A 220 11.74 5.10 -13.37
CA ALA A 220 10.90 6.28 -13.21
C ALA A 220 9.89 6.04 -12.07
N MET A 221 10.10 6.70 -10.94
CA MET A 221 9.08 6.79 -9.89
C MET A 221 7.77 7.34 -10.49
N PRO A 222 6.60 6.81 -10.10
CA PRO A 222 5.33 7.40 -10.49
C PRO A 222 5.26 8.85 -9.99
N PRO A 223 4.58 9.78 -10.71
CA PRO A 223 4.53 11.18 -10.32
C PRO A 223 3.98 11.35 -8.89
N ALA A 224 4.73 12.08 -8.05
CA ALA A 224 4.60 12.11 -6.60
C ALA A 224 3.36 12.85 -6.04
N GLY A 225 2.28 12.97 -6.81
CA GLY A 225 1.09 13.79 -6.52
C GLY A 225 -0.16 13.04 -6.05
N MET A 226 -0.05 11.75 -5.68
CA MET A 226 -1.22 10.86 -5.58
C MET A 226 -1.53 10.33 -4.16
N PRO A 227 -2.79 10.41 -3.67
CA PRO A 227 -3.21 9.79 -2.41
C PRO A 227 -3.37 8.27 -2.50
N VAL A 228 -2.62 7.53 -1.69
CA VAL A 228 -2.81 6.10 -1.40
C VAL A 228 -4.08 5.85 -0.59
N ALA A 229 -4.67 6.84 0.08
CA ALA A 229 -6.04 6.73 0.59
C ALA A 229 -7.11 6.68 -0.50
N ALA A 230 -6.80 7.04 -1.75
CA ALA A 230 -7.62 6.68 -2.91
C ALA A 230 -7.28 5.26 -3.40
N ARG A 231 -6.00 4.85 -3.31
CA ARG A 231 -5.56 3.45 -3.55
C ARG A 231 -6.00 2.51 -2.40
N ALA A 232 -7.30 2.34 -2.22
CA ALA A 232 -7.80 1.13 -1.57
C ALA A 232 -7.18 -0.09 -2.28
N ILE A 233 -6.70 -1.09 -1.52
CA ILE A 233 -6.12 -2.34 -2.06
C ILE A 233 -6.99 -2.79 -3.24
N PRO A 234 -6.44 -2.96 -4.46
CA PRO A 234 -7.25 -3.19 -5.65
C PRO A 234 -8.24 -4.33 -5.43
N GLY A 235 -9.50 -3.95 -5.19
CA GLY A 235 -10.60 -4.89 -5.23
C GLY A 235 -10.65 -5.42 -6.67
N PRO A 236 -10.75 -6.74 -6.88
CA PRO A 236 -10.83 -7.30 -8.22
C PRO A 236 -11.88 -6.54 -9.02
N THR A 237 -11.52 -6.10 -10.23
CA THR A 237 -12.42 -5.31 -11.09
C THR A 237 -13.69 -6.11 -11.40
N ALA A 238 -14.73 -5.49 -11.96
CA ALA A 238 -15.90 -6.23 -12.42
C ALA A 238 -15.54 -7.35 -13.42
N ALA A 239 -14.45 -7.19 -14.19
CA ALA A 239 -13.89 -8.23 -15.05
C ALA A 239 -13.18 -9.33 -14.24
N ASP A 240 -12.35 -8.97 -13.26
CA ASP A 240 -11.64 -9.93 -12.42
C ASP A 240 -12.58 -10.70 -11.48
N LEU A 241 -13.67 -10.08 -10.99
CA LEU A 241 -14.73 -10.74 -10.23
C LEU A 241 -15.49 -11.74 -11.10
N LYS A 242 -15.79 -11.37 -12.36
CA LYS A 242 -16.42 -12.27 -13.32
C LYS A 242 -15.50 -13.45 -13.64
N ALA A 243 -14.20 -13.20 -13.85
CA ALA A 243 -13.19 -14.23 -14.05
C ALA A 243 -13.02 -15.13 -12.80
N ALA A 244 -12.91 -14.55 -11.60
CA ALA A 244 -12.77 -15.28 -10.34
C ALA A 244 -14.01 -16.14 -10.02
N SER A 245 -15.21 -15.64 -10.33
CA SER A 245 -16.46 -16.40 -10.23
C SER A 245 -16.57 -17.56 -11.22
N ALA A 246 -15.74 -17.55 -12.28
CA ALA A 246 -15.62 -18.64 -13.24
C ALA A 246 -14.52 -19.66 -12.90
N ILE A 247 -13.68 -19.39 -11.88
CA ILE A 247 -12.71 -20.38 -11.37
C ILE A 247 -13.47 -21.42 -10.53
N PRO A 248 -13.44 -22.72 -10.89
CA PRO A 248 -14.10 -23.76 -10.10
C PRO A 248 -13.56 -23.81 -8.66
N PRO A 249 -14.39 -24.11 -7.64
CA PRO A 249 -13.95 -24.17 -6.24
C PRO A 249 -12.77 -25.13 -5.99
N SER A 250 -12.64 -26.18 -6.80
CA SER A 250 -11.48 -27.08 -6.81
C SER A 250 -10.18 -26.37 -7.21
N GLN A 251 -10.21 -25.59 -8.29
CA GLN A 251 -9.04 -24.88 -8.80
C GLN A 251 -8.63 -23.71 -7.89
N GLN A 252 -9.60 -23.02 -7.27
CA GLN A 252 -9.32 -22.04 -6.22
C GLN A 252 -8.56 -22.68 -5.04
N ARG A 253 -8.97 -23.88 -4.64
CA ARG A 253 -8.31 -24.66 -3.58
C ARG A 253 -6.89 -25.08 -3.96
N GLU A 254 -6.67 -25.59 -5.16
CA GLU A 254 -5.33 -25.96 -5.66
C GLU A 254 -4.37 -24.76 -5.67
N MET A 255 -4.82 -23.59 -6.14
CA MET A 255 -4.03 -22.36 -6.11
C MET A 255 -3.65 -21.96 -4.69
N ALA A 256 -4.61 -22.01 -3.75
CA ALA A 256 -4.36 -21.70 -2.35
C ALA A 256 -3.40 -22.71 -1.68
N GLU A 257 -3.58 -24.01 -1.92
CA GLU A 257 -2.69 -25.05 -1.41
C GLU A 257 -1.26 -24.92 -1.93
N GLY A 258 -1.09 -24.54 -3.21
CA GLY A 258 0.20 -24.22 -3.81
C GLY A 258 0.87 -22.97 -3.21
N MET A 259 0.11 -21.92 -2.88
CA MET A 259 0.64 -20.75 -2.16
C MET A 259 1.11 -21.11 -0.76
N VAL A 260 0.33 -21.88 -0.01
CA VAL A 260 0.65 -22.30 1.36
C VAL A 260 1.84 -23.27 1.39
N ALA A 261 1.97 -24.15 0.39
CA ALA A 261 3.16 -25.00 0.23
C ALA A 261 4.45 -24.20 -0.02
N ARG A 262 4.39 -23.11 -0.80
CA ARG A 262 5.55 -22.21 -0.99
C ARG A 262 5.92 -21.46 0.29
N LEU A 263 4.93 -21.03 1.08
CA LEU A 263 5.17 -20.43 2.41
C LEU A 263 5.87 -21.42 3.34
N GLU A 264 5.38 -22.66 3.42
CA GLU A 264 6.00 -23.72 4.22
C GLU A 264 7.44 -24.03 3.79
N GLY A 265 7.73 -24.04 2.48
CA GLY A 265 9.09 -24.17 1.97
C GLY A 265 10.02 -23.04 2.44
N LYS A 266 9.56 -21.78 2.35
CA LYS A 266 10.31 -20.61 2.84
C LYS A 266 10.58 -20.68 4.36
N LEU A 267 9.63 -21.19 5.14
CA LEU A 267 9.78 -21.32 6.60
C LEU A 267 10.73 -22.46 7.00
N LYS A 268 10.89 -23.50 6.17
CA LYS A 268 11.96 -24.49 6.35
C LYS A 268 13.35 -23.89 6.12
N THR A 269 13.48 -22.91 5.21
CA THR A 269 14.74 -22.17 4.98
C THR A 269 14.99 -21.02 5.95
N ASN A 270 13.94 -20.44 6.54
CA ASN A 270 14.04 -19.43 7.60
C ASN A 270 13.16 -19.84 8.80
N PRO A 271 13.62 -20.79 9.63
CA PRO A 271 12.81 -21.37 10.69
C PRO A 271 12.58 -20.41 11.88
N ALA A 272 13.36 -19.32 11.99
CA ALA A 272 13.23 -18.29 13.02
C ALA A 272 12.01 -17.35 12.83
N ASN A 273 11.34 -17.41 11.68
CA ASN A 273 10.21 -16.53 11.37
C ASN A 273 8.90 -17.00 12.04
N VAL A 274 8.75 -16.66 13.32
CA VAL A 274 7.57 -17.00 14.15
C VAL A 274 6.25 -16.50 13.54
N ASP A 275 6.21 -15.27 13.03
CA ASP A 275 4.98 -14.69 12.47
C ASP A 275 4.54 -15.41 11.18
N GLY A 276 5.51 -15.83 10.36
CA GLY A 276 5.27 -16.67 9.19
C GLY A 276 4.76 -18.08 9.56
N TRP A 277 5.27 -18.69 10.64
CA TRP A 277 4.72 -19.95 11.15
C TRP A 277 3.28 -19.82 11.65
N ILE A 278 2.95 -18.73 12.35
CA ILE A 278 1.56 -18.43 12.79
C ILE A 278 0.63 -18.25 11.58
N MET A 279 1.10 -17.55 10.55
CA MET A 279 0.38 -17.38 9.28
C MET A 279 0.15 -18.72 8.58
N LEU A 280 1.16 -19.60 8.53
CA LEU A 280 1.03 -20.95 7.96
C LEU A 280 -0.03 -21.77 8.70
N MET A 281 -0.03 -21.77 10.04
CA MET A 281 -1.05 -22.46 10.84
C MET A 281 -2.46 -21.94 10.51
N ARG A 282 -2.65 -20.61 10.47
CA ARG A 282 -3.93 -19.98 10.12
C ARG A 282 -4.40 -20.38 8.72
N SER A 283 -3.52 -20.31 7.72
CA SER A 283 -3.85 -20.69 6.34
C SER A 283 -4.21 -22.18 6.22
N ARG A 284 -3.54 -23.08 6.94
CA ARG A 284 -3.87 -24.52 6.97
C ARG A 284 -5.24 -24.77 7.63
N VAL A 285 -5.60 -24.04 8.70
CA VAL A 285 -6.94 -24.11 9.31
C VAL A 285 -8.02 -23.65 8.33
N THR A 286 -7.85 -22.51 7.65
CA THR A 286 -8.81 -22.01 6.65
C THR A 286 -9.00 -22.98 5.48
N LEU A 287 -7.97 -23.74 5.10
CA LEU A 287 -8.05 -24.79 4.06
C LEU A 287 -8.64 -26.12 4.55
N GLY A 288 -9.07 -26.22 5.82
CA GLY A 288 -9.58 -27.46 6.41
C GLY A 288 -8.51 -28.54 6.56
N GLN A 289 -7.26 -28.15 6.86
CA GLN A 289 -6.10 -29.04 6.97
C GLN A 289 -5.51 -29.02 8.40
N PRO A 290 -6.27 -29.44 9.43
CA PRO A 290 -5.87 -29.32 10.84
C PRO A 290 -4.58 -30.08 11.17
N ASP A 291 -4.37 -31.28 10.59
CA ASP A 291 -3.15 -32.08 10.83
C ASP A 291 -1.88 -31.35 10.35
N LYS A 292 -1.98 -30.67 9.21
CA LYS A 292 -0.88 -29.85 8.66
C LYS A 292 -0.65 -28.57 9.49
N ALA A 293 -1.70 -28.02 10.12
CA ALA A 293 -1.55 -26.93 11.08
C ALA A 293 -0.84 -27.41 12.36
N GLY A 294 -1.19 -28.58 12.89
CA GLY A 294 -0.50 -29.20 14.04
C GLY A 294 0.96 -29.57 13.73
N ALA A 295 1.25 -30.02 12.51
CA ALA A 295 2.62 -30.22 12.05
C ALA A 295 3.43 -28.90 12.00
N ALA A 296 2.81 -27.81 11.51
CA ALA A 296 3.41 -26.48 11.53
C ALA A 296 3.65 -25.96 12.95
N LEU A 297 2.72 -26.17 13.90
CA LEU A 297 2.88 -25.87 15.32
C LEU A 297 4.12 -26.54 15.92
N LYS A 298 4.28 -27.85 15.66
CA LYS A 298 5.42 -28.64 16.14
C LYS A 298 6.75 -28.13 15.56
N ALA A 299 6.80 -27.91 14.25
CA ALA A 299 7.98 -27.37 13.58
C ALA A 299 8.36 -25.97 14.10
N ALA A 300 7.39 -25.08 14.22
CA ALA A 300 7.58 -23.72 14.73
C ALA A 300 8.11 -23.71 16.18
N SER A 301 7.52 -24.55 17.05
CA SER A 301 7.89 -24.63 18.47
C SER A 301 9.30 -25.23 18.66
N ALA A 302 9.67 -26.23 17.85
CA ALA A 302 11.01 -26.82 17.87
C ALA A 302 12.08 -25.85 17.35
N ALA A 303 11.76 -25.08 16.31
CA ALA A 303 12.64 -24.05 15.76
C ALA A 303 12.82 -22.82 16.65
N ASN A 304 11.83 -22.51 17.49
CA ASN A 304 11.76 -21.26 18.26
C ASN A 304 11.47 -21.52 19.75
N PRO A 305 12.34 -22.24 20.48
CA PRO A 305 12.10 -22.63 21.87
C PRO A 305 11.84 -21.41 22.78
N GLY A 306 12.57 -20.30 22.57
CA GLY A 306 12.37 -19.05 23.31
C GLY A 306 11.03 -18.33 23.05
N GLN A 307 10.30 -18.68 21.98
CA GLN A 307 8.96 -18.15 21.67
C GLN A 307 7.87 -19.23 21.72
N ALA A 308 8.16 -20.45 22.19
CA ALA A 308 7.24 -21.58 22.19
C ALA A 308 5.97 -21.36 23.06
N ALA A 309 5.98 -20.41 24.00
CA ALA A 309 4.78 -19.98 24.72
C ALA A 309 3.85 -19.15 23.82
N ARG A 310 4.39 -18.15 23.11
CA ARG A 310 3.66 -17.30 22.14
C ARG A 310 3.05 -18.14 21.02
N ILE A 311 3.84 -19.05 20.44
CA ILE A 311 3.41 -19.93 19.34
C ILE A 311 2.24 -20.82 19.76
N ARG A 312 2.27 -21.40 20.96
CA ARG A 312 1.17 -22.21 21.50
C ARG A 312 -0.08 -21.41 21.83
N ALA A 313 0.06 -20.18 22.32
CA ALA A 313 -1.09 -19.29 22.56
C ALA A 313 -1.83 -18.96 21.25
N GLU A 314 -1.10 -18.54 20.22
CA GLU A 314 -1.65 -18.25 18.88
C GLU A 314 -2.27 -19.50 18.23
N ALA A 315 -1.63 -20.66 18.35
CA ALA A 315 -2.19 -21.92 17.87
C ALA A 315 -3.48 -22.31 18.61
N GLY A 316 -3.56 -22.07 19.92
CA GLY A 316 -4.76 -22.29 20.73
C GLY A 316 -5.95 -21.43 20.29
N VAL A 317 -5.72 -20.17 19.92
CA VAL A 317 -6.75 -19.28 19.33
C VAL A 317 -7.24 -19.81 17.98
N LEU A 318 -6.38 -20.51 17.22
CA LEU A 318 -6.72 -21.15 15.95
C LEU A 318 -7.33 -22.56 16.10
N GLY A 319 -7.50 -23.06 17.33
CA GLY A 319 -7.98 -24.42 17.59
C GLY A 319 -6.98 -25.54 17.27
N VAL A 320 -5.71 -25.19 17.01
CA VAL A 320 -4.61 -26.11 16.66
C VAL A 320 -3.97 -26.64 17.95
N LYS A 321 -3.70 -27.95 18.00
CA LYS A 321 -3.15 -28.67 19.16
C LYS A 321 -1.90 -29.48 18.78
#